data_AF-A0A924JDU6-F1
#
_entry.id   AF-A0A924JDU6-F1
#
_cell.length_a   1.000
_cell.length_b   1.000
_cell.length_c   1.000
_cell.angle_alpha   90.00
_cell.angle_beta   90.00
_cell.angle_gamma   90.00
#
_symmetry.space_group_name_H-M   'P 1'
#
loop_
_entity.id
_entity.type
_entity.pdbx_description
1 polymer ?
#
loop_
_entity_poly.entity_id
_entity_poly.type
_entity_poly.pdbx_seq_one_letter_code
_entity_poly.pdbx_strand_id
1 'polypeptide(L)'
;MSLKSANTDILLQLADVVNQLSDADYTRSLGVLSGNTIGKHVRHILEFYELLVNSAETGQLNYDRRQRDLRLEVDTDEALRRISTLDRAIHRMDLSQPLHLEADLSVAGAERIQIPSSFARELLYNLEHAIHHMALIQVAVNSDFAMIVLPPHFGVAYSTVQHQAH
;
A
#
# COMPACT_ATOMS: atom_id res chain seq x y z
N MET A 1 4.72 -14.99 -12.51
CA MET A 1 5.04 -13.63 -12.01
C MET A 1 5.87 -13.78 -10.74
N SER A 2 6.95 -13.01 -10.55
CA SER A 2 7.73 -13.01 -9.30
C SER A 2 7.11 -12.08 -8.26
N LEU A 3 7.46 -12.23 -6.97
CA LEU A 3 6.94 -11.37 -5.91
C LEU A 3 7.25 -9.89 -6.15
N LYS A 4 8.47 -9.56 -6.61
CA LYS A 4 8.85 -8.18 -6.97
C LYS A 4 7.98 -7.65 -8.11
N SER A 5 7.80 -8.42 -9.19
CA SER A 5 6.97 -8.00 -10.32
C SER A 5 5.48 -7.86 -9.96
N ALA A 6 4.97 -8.67 -9.03
CA ALA A 6 3.58 -8.53 -8.55
C ALA A 6 3.37 -7.24 -7.75
N ASN A 7 4.38 -6.83 -6.97
CA ASN A 7 4.36 -5.55 -6.26
C ASN A 7 4.50 -4.36 -7.24
N THR A 8 5.34 -4.46 -8.26
CA THR A 8 5.38 -3.45 -9.34
C THR A 8 4.03 -3.29 -10.00
N ASP A 9 3.37 -4.38 -10.37
CA ASP A 9 2.07 -4.34 -11.03
C ASP A 9 1.02 -3.59 -10.18
N ILE A 10 0.91 -3.93 -8.90
CA ILE A 10 0.00 -3.26 -7.96
C ILE A 10 0.35 -1.78 -7.75
N LEU A 11 1.65 -1.45 -7.64
CA LEU A 11 2.09 -0.06 -7.52
C LEU A 11 1.79 0.76 -8.79
N LEU A 12 1.95 0.17 -9.99
CA LEU A 12 1.63 0.82 -11.25
C LEU A 12 0.13 0.99 -11.45
N GLN A 13 -0.68 0.00 -11.07
CA GLN A 13 -2.14 0.12 -11.05
C GLN A 13 -2.58 1.26 -10.12
N LEU A 14 -1.98 1.36 -8.93
CA LEU A 14 -2.24 2.47 -8.00
C LEU A 14 -1.86 3.82 -8.62
N ALA A 15 -0.69 3.91 -9.26
CA ALA A 15 -0.25 5.12 -9.94
C ALA A 15 -1.19 5.54 -11.08
N ASP A 16 -1.69 4.59 -11.86
CA ASP A 16 -2.62 4.87 -12.97
C ASP A 16 -3.92 5.53 -12.47
N VAL A 17 -4.47 5.05 -11.34
CA VAL A 17 -5.65 5.67 -10.73
C VAL A 17 -5.33 7.03 -10.12
N VAL A 18 -4.20 7.16 -9.40
CA VAL A 18 -3.79 8.45 -8.80
C VAL A 18 -3.56 9.53 -9.86
N ASN A 19 -2.97 9.17 -11.00
CA ASN A 19 -2.68 10.10 -12.09
C ASN A 19 -3.94 10.64 -12.80
N GLN A 20 -5.10 10.02 -12.59
CA GLN A 20 -6.38 10.48 -13.12
C GLN A 20 -7.14 11.43 -12.18
N LEU A 21 -6.68 11.57 -10.93
CA LEU A 21 -7.32 12.40 -9.91
C LEU A 21 -6.71 13.81 -9.87
N SER A 22 -7.56 14.81 -9.64
CA SER A 22 -7.08 16.11 -9.17
C SER A 22 -6.75 16.04 -7.67
N ASP A 23 -5.88 16.92 -7.16
CA ASP A 23 -5.62 17.00 -5.71
C ASP A 23 -6.91 17.27 -4.91
N ALA A 24 -7.86 18.02 -5.49
CA ALA A 24 -9.16 18.28 -4.86
C ALA A 24 -10.01 17.01 -4.73
N ASP A 25 -10.03 16.16 -5.76
CA ASP A 25 -10.73 14.87 -5.73
C ASP A 25 -10.04 13.85 -4.83
N TYR A 26 -8.71 13.82 -4.87
CA TYR A 26 -7.86 12.96 -4.07
C TYR A 26 -8.03 13.20 -2.56
N THR A 27 -8.21 14.47 -2.17
CA THR A 27 -8.40 14.92 -0.78
C THR A 27 -9.86 15.02 -0.35
N ARG A 28 -10.81 14.77 -1.26
CA ARG A 28 -12.24 14.86 -0.95
C ARG A 28 -12.63 13.76 0.05
N SER A 29 -13.28 14.16 1.13
CA SER A 29 -13.88 13.24 2.10
C SER A 29 -15.14 12.60 1.51
N LEU A 30 -15.24 11.27 1.59
CA LEU A 30 -16.30 10.49 0.97
C LEU A 30 -17.07 9.67 1.99
N GLY A 31 -18.40 9.73 1.92
CA GLY A 31 -19.28 8.95 2.80
C GLY A 31 -19.07 7.44 2.68
N VAL A 32 -18.85 6.95 1.45
CA VAL A 32 -18.55 5.54 1.18
C VAL A 32 -17.23 5.06 1.79
N LEU A 33 -16.33 5.98 2.14
CA LEU A 33 -15.09 5.71 2.87
C LEU A 33 -15.18 6.08 4.36
N SER A 34 -16.40 6.18 4.91
CA SER A 34 -16.64 6.60 6.30
C SER A 34 -15.98 7.95 6.64
N GLY A 35 -16.00 8.89 5.70
CA GLY A 35 -15.38 10.21 5.86
C GLY A 35 -13.88 10.26 5.60
N ASN A 36 -13.23 9.15 5.23
CA ASN A 36 -11.87 9.16 4.72
C ASN A 36 -11.80 9.62 3.25
N THR A 37 -10.58 9.73 2.74
CA THR A 37 -10.26 10.21 1.40
C THR A 37 -9.49 9.13 0.65
N ILE A 38 -9.43 9.22 -0.69
CA ILE A 38 -8.55 8.34 -1.48
C ILE A 38 -7.09 8.54 -1.03
N GLY A 39 -6.67 9.79 -0.84
CA GLY A 39 -5.30 10.10 -0.42
C GLY A 39 -4.89 9.51 0.93
N LYS A 40 -5.82 9.36 1.88
CA LYS A 40 -5.54 8.65 3.15
C LYS A 40 -5.19 7.18 2.92
N HIS A 41 -5.91 6.51 2.02
CA HIS A 41 -5.65 5.11 1.69
C HIS A 41 -4.34 4.97 0.93
N VAL A 42 -4.09 5.84 -0.06
CA VAL A 42 -2.82 5.82 -0.82
C VAL A 42 -1.63 6.07 0.10
N ARG A 43 -1.64 7.11 0.93
CA ARG A 43 -0.58 7.34 1.93
C ARG A 43 -0.34 6.08 2.79
N HIS A 44 -1.42 5.50 3.32
CA HIS A 44 -1.30 4.34 4.21
C HIS A 44 -0.66 3.13 3.51
N ILE A 45 -0.94 2.91 2.23
CA ILE A 45 -0.24 1.91 1.41
C ILE A 45 1.26 2.25 1.32
N LEU A 46 1.59 3.48 0.93
CA LEU A 46 2.98 3.87 0.67
C LEU A 46 3.84 3.86 1.95
N GLU A 47 3.32 4.33 3.07
CA GLU A 47 4.00 4.29 4.37
C GLU A 47 4.34 2.86 4.81
N PHE A 48 3.49 1.87 4.50
CA PHE A 48 3.78 0.46 4.79
C PHE A 48 4.96 -0.06 3.97
N TYR A 49 5.01 0.28 2.68
CA TYR A 49 6.16 -0.05 1.84
C TYR A 49 7.44 0.65 2.29
N GLU A 50 7.34 1.91 2.73
CA GLU A 50 8.49 2.66 3.26
C GLU A 50 9.05 2.01 4.52
N LEU A 51 8.19 1.64 5.47
CA LEU A 51 8.63 0.95 6.69
C LEU A 51 9.33 -0.36 6.36
N LEU A 52 8.81 -1.13 5.41
CA LEU A 52 9.44 -2.37 4.98
C LEU A 52 10.80 -2.11 4.33
N VAL A 53 10.89 -1.20 3.37
CA VAL A 53 12.17 -0.87 2.69
C VAL A 53 13.21 -0.39 3.71
N ASN A 54 12.81 0.51 4.62
CA ASN A 54 13.71 1.05 5.65
C ASN A 54 14.11 0.00 6.70
N SER A 55 13.25 -1.00 6.96
CA SER A 55 13.59 -2.10 7.87
C SER A 55 14.76 -2.95 7.39
N ALA A 56 15.07 -2.93 6.09
CA ALA A 56 16.22 -3.64 5.54
C ALA A 56 17.57 -3.17 6.13
N GLU A 57 17.66 -1.93 6.61
CA GLU A 57 18.88 -1.42 7.24
C GLU A 57 19.09 -1.95 8.66
N THR A 58 18.01 -2.21 9.39
CA THR A 58 18.05 -2.54 10.83
C THR A 58 17.67 -3.98 11.14
N GLY A 59 17.03 -4.68 10.21
CA GLY A 59 16.41 -5.98 10.44
C GLY A 59 15.15 -5.94 11.32
N GLN A 60 14.66 -4.74 11.67
CA GLN A 60 13.53 -4.52 12.57
C GLN A 60 12.40 -3.79 11.83
N LEU A 61 11.21 -4.37 11.85
CA LEU A 61 10.04 -3.82 11.18
C LEU A 61 8.92 -3.55 12.19
N ASN A 62 8.32 -2.37 12.14
CA ASN A 62 7.16 -2.03 12.97
C ASN A 62 6.20 -1.13 12.18
N TYR A 63 5.06 -1.67 11.76
CA TYR A 63 4.05 -0.93 10.98
C TYR A 63 3.28 0.14 11.79
N ASP A 64 3.33 0.07 13.13
CA ASP A 64 2.70 1.06 14.01
C ASP A 64 3.53 2.35 14.13
N ARG A 65 4.85 2.27 13.86
CA ARG A 65 5.77 3.41 13.89
C ARG A 65 5.80 4.24 12.60
N ARG A 66 4.75 4.17 11.79
CA ARG A 66 4.63 4.98 10.57
C ARG A 66 4.78 6.48 10.85
N GLN A 67 5.68 7.13 10.11
CA GLN A 67 5.77 8.58 10.09
C GLN A 67 4.71 9.09 9.13
N ARG A 68 3.72 9.82 9.65
CA ARG A 68 2.61 10.32 8.84
C ARG A 68 3.08 11.44 7.91
N ASP A 69 3.44 11.12 6.68
CA ASP A 69 3.78 12.13 5.66
C ASP A 69 2.49 12.64 5.01
N LEU A 70 1.99 13.77 5.51
CA LEU A 70 0.75 14.37 5.03
C LEU A 70 0.81 14.78 3.56
N ARG A 71 2.00 14.96 2.97
CA ARG A 71 2.13 15.31 1.55
C ARG A 71 1.60 14.18 0.67
N LEU A 72 1.86 12.92 1.04
CA LEU A 72 1.31 11.76 0.35
C LEU A 72 -0.22 11.68 0.39
N GLU A 73 -0.86 12.31 1.39
CA GLU A 73 -2.33 12.35 1.51
C GLU A 73 -2.96 13.44 0.65
N VAL A 74 -2.22 14.50 0.29
CA VAL A 74 -2.81 15.70 -0.34
C VAL A 74 -2.25 16.09 -1.70
N ASP A 75 -1.10 15.56 -2.10
CA ASP A 75 -0.39 15.91 -3.31
C ASP A 75 -0.22 14.64 -4.17
N THR A 76 -0.95 14.58 -5.28
CA THR A 76 -0.92 13.44 -6.21
C THR A 76 0.45 13.26 -6.85
N ASP A 77 1.15 14.34 -7.18
CA ASP A 77 2.51 14.29 -7.76
C ASP A 77 3.53 13.72 -6.75
N GLU A 78 3.43 14.06 -5.47
CA GLU A 78 4.24 13.45 -4.41
C GLU A 78 3.95 11.96 -4.27
N ALA A 79 2.67 11.56 -4.27
CA ALA A 79 2.30 10.14 -4.21
C ALA A 79 2.89 9.35 -5.40
N LEU A 80 2.78 9.87 -6.62
CA LEU A 80 3.33 9.25 -7.84
C LEU A 80 4.86 9.13 -7.78
N ARG A 81 5.56 10.19 -7.34
CA ARG A 81 7.02 10.15 -7.15
C ARG A 81 7.42 9.12 -6.09
N ARG A 82 6.64 9.00 -5.03
CA ARG A 82 6.90 8.02 -3.96
C ARG A 82 6.69 6.58 -4.44
N ILE A 83 5.61 6.32 -5.17
CA ILE A 83 5.35 5.03 -5.82
C ILE A 83 6.55 4.61 -6.67
N SER A 84 7.01 5.50 -7.56
CA SER A 84 8.15 5.24 -8.44
C SER A 84 9.45 4.96 -7.67
N THR A 85 9.65 5.65 -6.54
CA THR A 85 10.82 5.46 -5.68
C THR A 85 10.79 4.12 -4.95
N LEU A 86 9.62 3.74 -4.43
CA LEU A 86 9.42 2.47 -3.73
C LEU A 86 9.58 1.28 -4.67
N ASP A 87 9.02 1.33 -5.88
CA ASP A 87 9.19 0.27 -6.88
C ASP A 87 10.68 -0.01 -7.16
N ARG A 88 11.47 1.05 -7.40
CA ARG A 88 12.92 0.93 -7.60
C ARG A 88 13.63 0.39 -6.35
N ALA A 89 13.21 0.79 -5.16
CA ALA A 89 13.81 0.34 -3.92
C ALA A 89 13.56 -1.15 -3.69
N ILE A 90 12.32 -1.61 -3.84
CA ILE A 90 11.92 -3.02 -3.73
C ILE A 90 12.75 -3.91 -4.66
N HIS A 91 13.04 -3.44 -5.88
CA HIS A 91 13.87 -4.19 -6.84
C HIS A 91 15.30 -4.45 -6.34
N ARG A 92 15.83 -3.59 -5.48
CA ARG A 92 17.18 -3.70 -4.92
C ARG A 92 17.25 -4.54 -3.65
N MET A 93 16.12 -4.85 -3.03
CA MET A 93 16.08 -5.57 -1.75
C MET A 93 16.40 -7.05 -1.90
N ASP A 94 17.07 -7.62 -0.91
CA ASP A 94 17.25 -9.07 -0.79
C ASP A 94 16.00 -9.69 -0.15
N LEU A 95 15.30 -10.52 -0.91
CA LEU A 95 14.07 -11.18 -0.45
C LEU A 95 14.34 -12.21 0.66
N SER A 96 15.56 -12.74 0.74
CA SER A 96 15.95 -13.75 1.74
C SER A 96 16.35 -13.14 3.08
N GLN A 97 16.46 -11.80 3.15
CA GLN A 97 16.87 -11.10 4.36
C GLN A 97 15.91 -11.42 5.53
N PRO A 98 16.43 -11.88 6.69
CA PRO A 98 15.62 -12.07 7.88
C PRO A 98 15.21 -10.72 8.48
N LEU A 99 13.97 -10.65 8.97
CA LEU A 99 13.42 -9.50 9.67
C LEU A 99 12.79 -9.94 11.01
N HIS A 100 12.65 -9.02 11.94
CA HIS A 100 11.82 -9.18 13.13
C HIS A 100 10.68 -8.16 13.06
N LEU A 101 9.45 -8.66 13.04
CA LEU A 101 8.25 -7.84 13.12
C LEU A 101 7.95 -7.54 14.59
N GLU A 102 7.94 -6.27 14.93
CA GLU A 102 7.46 -5.76 16.21
C GLU A 102 6.02 -5.27 16.06
N ALA A 103 5.15 -5.71 16.97
CA ALA A 103 3.78 -5.20 17.07
C ALA A 103 3.44 -4.88 18.53
N ASP A 104 2.66 -3.83 18.75
CA ASP A 104 2.06 -3.54 20.05
C ASP A 104 0.58 -3.95 20.02
N LEU A 105 0.28 -5.08 20.65
CA LEU A 105 -1.09 -5.60 20.72
C LEU A 105 -1.82 -5.17 22.00
N SER A 106 -1.17 -4.35 22.83
CA SER A 106 -1.71 -3.95 24.12
C SER A 106 -2.30 -2.55 24.04
N VAL A 107 -3.54 -2.38 24.53
CA VAL A 107 -4.17 -1.05 24.63
C VAL A 107 -3.42 -0.14 25.62
N ALA A 108 -2.61 -0.72 26.52
CA ALA A 108 -1.84 -0.04 27.55
C ALA A 108 -0.33 0.11 27.23
N GLY A 109 0.14 -0.34 26.06
CA GLY A 109 1.52 -0.13 25.58
C GLY A 109 2.64 -0.88 26.32
N ALA A 110 2.32 -1.99 27.01
CA ALA A 110 3.24 -2.64 27.94
C ALA A 110 3.96 -3.88 27.37
N GLU A 111 3.40 -4.56 26.37
CA GLU A 111 3.98 -5.79 25.82
C GLU A 111 4.12 -5.72 24.30
N ARG A 112 5.35 -5.48 23.84
CA ARG A 112 5.69 -5.65 22.42
C ARG A 112 5.99 -7.11 22.15
N ILE A 113 5.32 -7.66 21.17
CA ILE A 113 5.68 -8.96 20.62
C ILE A 113 6.72 -8.79 19.53
N GLN A 114 7.66 -9.73 19.45
CA GLN A 114 8.61 -9.83 18.35
C GLN A 114 8.38 -11.16 17.64
N ILE A 115 8.13 -11.09 16.33
CA ILE A 115 7.82 -12.25 15.50
C ILE A 115 8.92 -12.37 14.43
N PRO A 116 9.65 -13.50 14.36
CA PRO A 116 10.57 -13.75 13.25
C PRO A 116 9.84 -13.74 11.91
N SER A 117 10.41 -13.04 10.92
CA SER A 117 9.88 -12.94 9.56
C SER A 117 11.02 -12.82 8.53
N SER A 118 10.67 -12.53 7.28
CA SER A 118 11.62 -12.25 6.20
C SER A 118 11.11 -11.14 5.30
N PHE A 119 12.01 -10.51 4.56
CA PHE A 119 11.64 -9.46 3.62
C PHE A 119 10.60 -9.96 2.61
N ALA A 120 10.77 -11.18 2.07
CA ALA A 120 9.77 -11.79 1.19
C ALA A 120 8.39 -11.93 1.84
N ARG A 121 8.34 -12.38 3.11
CA ARG A 121 7.07 -12.60 3.81
C ARG A 121 6.32 -11.29 4.05
N GLU A 122 7.06 -10.25 4.42
CA GLU A 122 6.51 -8.91 4.68
C GLU A 122 6.15 -8.17 3.39
N LEU A 123 6.91 -8.37 2.32
CA LEU A 123 6.57 -7.84 1.00
C LEU A 123 5.27 -8.45 0.46
N LEU A 124 5.03 -9.74 0.70
CA LEU A 124 3.75 -10.37 0.39
C LEU A 124 2.61 -9.82 1.26
N TYR A 125 2.86 -9.51 2.53
CA TYR A 125 1.87 -8.85 3.39
C TYR A 125 1.50 -7.46 2.86
N ASN A 126 2.49 -6.64 2.49
CA ASN A 126 2.25 -5.32 1.91
C ASN A 126 1.48 -5.40 0.59
N LEU A 127 1.74 -6.42 -0.24
CA LEU A 127 0.97 -6.67 -1.47
C LEU A 127 -0.53 -6.86 -1.17
N GLU A 128 -0.87 -7.80 -0.27
CA GLU A 128 -2.26 -8.09 0.10
C GLU A 128 -2.94 -6.91 0.80
N HIS A 129 -2.20 -6.21 1.67
CA HIS A 129 -2.68 -5.02 2.35
C HIS A 129 -2.93 -3.85 1.37
N ALA A 130 -2.09 -3.69 0.35
CA ALA A 130 -2.31 -2.72 -0.72
C ALA A 130 -3.56 -3.06 -1.53
N ILE A 131 -3.73 -4.33 -1.93
CA ILE A 131 -4.92 -4.81 -2.64
C ILE A 131 -6.20 -4.53 -1.83
N HIS A 132 -6.17 -4.79 -0.53
CA HIS A 132 -7.29 -4.46 0.37
C HIS A 132 -7.67 -2.98 0.31
N HIS A 133 -6.70 -2.08 0.42
CA HIS A 133 -6.96 -0.64 0.33
C HIS A 133 -7.36 -0.18 -1.07
N MET A 134 -6.83 -0.80 -2.11
CA MET A 134 -7.26 -0.58 -3.49
C MET A 134 -8.71 -1.01 -3.70
N ALA A 135 -9.21 -2.05 -3.04
CA ALA A 135 -10.62 -2.41 -3.09
C ALA A 135 -11.51 -1.30 -2.51
N LEU A 136 -11.08 -0.62 -1.43
CA LEU A 136 -11.78 0.56 -0.89
C LEU A 136 -11.73 1.74 -1.86
N ILE A 137 -10.58 1.99 -2.49
CA ILE A 137 -10.44 3.02 -3.52
C ILE A 137 -11.34 2.71 -4.72
N GLN A 138 -11.45 1.45 -5.14
CA GLN A 138 -12.37 1.02 -6.20
C GLN A 138 -13.82 1.36 -5.85
N VAL A 139 -14.26 1.11 -4.61
CA VAL A 139 -15.61 1.49 -4.15
C VAL A 139 -15.81 3.01 -4.26
N ALA A 140 -14.82 3.81 -3.84
CA ALA A 140 -14.89 5.26 -3.95
C ALA A 140 -14.94 5.74 -5.41
N VAL A 141 -14.07 5.21 -6.28
CA VAL A 141 -14.04 5.53 -7.70
C VAL A 141 -15.39 5.24 -8.37
N ASN A 142 -15.93 4.04 -8.14
CA ASN A 142 -17.21 3.63 -8.72
C ASN A 142 -18.40 4.45 -8.19
N SER A 143 -18.32 4.92 -6.94
CA SER A 143 -19.39 5.72 -6.30
C SER A 143 -19.40 7.17 -6.79
N ASP A 144 -18.22 7.79 -6.90
CA ASP A 144 -18.10 9.24 -6.88
C ASP A 144 -17.34 9.83 -8.08
N PHE A 145 -16.68 8.99 -8.90
CA PHE A 145 -15.77 9.45 -9.95
C PHE A 145 -15.96 8.70 -11.27
N ALA A 146 -17.09 8.95 -11.94
CA ALA A 146 -17.49 8.26 -13.18
C ALA A 146 -16.51 8.39 -14.36
N MET A 147 -15.59 9.36 -14.33
CA MET A 147 -14.61 9.59 -15.40
C MET A 147 -13.30 8.82 -15.19
N ILE A 148 -13.07 8.25 -14.00
CA ILE A 148 -11.85 7.49 -13.71
C ILE A 148 -12.01 6.06 -14.21
N VAL A 149 -11.04 5.60 -14.98
CA VAL A 149 -10.99 4.23 -15.49
C VAL A 149 -10.09 3.42 -14.59
N LEU A 150 -10.65 2.37 -13.98
CA LEU A 150 -9.88 1.44 -13.15
C LEU A 150 -9.13 0.44 -14.03
N PRO A 151 -7.84 0.17 -13.74
CA PRO A 151 -7.12 -0.94 -14.35
C PRO A 151 -7.85 -2.28 -14.20
N PRO A 152 -7.66 -3.23 -15.12
CA PRO A 152 -8.16 -4.58 -14.95
C PRO A 152 -7.72 -5.16 -13.60
N HIS A 153 -8.67 -5.76 -12.87
CA HIS A 153 -8.43 -6.39 -11.58
C HIS A 153 -7.94 -5.46 -10.45
N PHE A 154 -8.06 -4.12 -10.61
CA PHE A 154 -7.71 -3.17 -9.56
C PHE A 154 -8.46 -3.49 -8.25
N GLY A 155 -7.70 -3.67 -7.16
CA GLY A 155 -8.27 -4.03 -5.86
C GLY A 155 -8.78 -5.46 -5.74
N VAL A 156 -8.44 -6.35 -6.68
CA VAL A 156 -8.84 -7.76 -6.67
C VAL A 156 -7.62 -8.64 -6.43
N ALA A 157 -7.71 -9.56 -5.46
CA ALA A 157 -6.62 -10.47 -5.14
C ALA A 157 -6.30 -11.42 -6.30
N TYR A 158 -5.02 -11.74 -6.50
CA TYR A 158 -4.56 -12.63 -7.56
C TYR A 158 -5.23 -14.01 -7.51
N SER A 159 -5.48 -14.55 -6.32
CA SER A 159 -6.20 -15.83 -6.14
C SER A 159 -7.64 -15.77 -6.65
N THR A 160 -8.33 -14.64 -6.46
CA THR A 160 -9.68 -14.41 -6.96
C THR A 160 -9.70 -14.33 -8.49
N VAL A 161 -8.73 -13.62 -9.09
CA VAL A 161 -8.59 -13.54 -10.55
C VAL A 161 -8.37 -14.93 -11.16
N GLN A 162 -7.48 -15.73 -10.55
CA GLN A 162 -7.22 -17.11 -11.01
C GLN A 162 -8.47 -17.98 -10.92
N HIS A 163 -9.25 -17.87 -9.85
CA HIS A 163 -10.49 -18.64 -9.69
C HIS A 163 -11.54 -18.28 -10.75
N GLN A 164 -11.65 -17.01 -11.14
CA GLN A 164 -12.60 -16.55 -12.16
C GLN A 164 -12.20 -16.89 -13.61
N ALA A 165 -10.94 -17.25 -13.84
CA ALA A 165 -10.44 -17.68 -15.15
C ALA A 165 -10.70 -19.17 -15.45
N HIS A 166 -11.24 -19.91 -14.46
CA HIS A 166 -11.66 -21.30 -14.56
C HIS A 166 -13.18 -21.43 -14.69
#